data_AF-A0A1F5PIT2-F1
#
_entry.id   AF-A0A1F5PIT2-F1
#
_cell.length_a   1.000
_cell.length_b   1.000
_cell.length_c   1.000
_cell.angle_alpha   90.00
_cell.angle_beta   90.00
_cell.angle_gamma   90.00
#
_symmetry.space_group_name_H-M   'P 1'
#
loop_
_entity.id
_entity.type
_entity.pdbx_description
1 polymer ?
#
loop_
_entity_poly.entity_id
_entity_poly.type
_entity_poly.pdbx_seq_one_letter_code
_entity_poly.pdbx_strand_id
1 'polypeptide(L)'
;MQHNQFIDNLILILESGENVGGIKLAQIVKRLTEMEVDEGGPYSLEPKQGATDIGLNLAVACFLALQDIHLPKLDAFLEKHLSNITEPFDSVIDDKTVRSLIDKYQTLIGSIDNEDLVKQPIAYDENEQRIMDLIQKKINARFETFSPALKEQAKEVIAKTILGNRDKQMPLMAYYTKVSLGRSGEAIPDELVADIGVANIFFWTAFIIYDDFWDRDEAADPRLLPIANILARHYTDFFIVLSDDKEFRPFFHDLMDKLDGSNAWEIENCRAKIDGNIFYIPTTLPDFGDYENKYRPASGHILSSVAILTQFGKELKTEDWGNIVSYFKHYLIAMQLNDDAHDWEEDLRRGHLSTVVTLLLSDLKKSGWKKETIDLSTDLPEIKKIFWFVTMPQYIKIALSETATSRKALRAISIIEEPAPLERIVSITEDVAYQAESESIDSGAILKEYANTQG
;
A
#
# COMPACT_ATOMS: atom_id res chain seq x y z
N MET A 1 18.78 -21.89 29.83
CA MET A 1 17.36 -21.67 30.12
C MET A 1 16.73 -23.04 30.22
N GLN A 2 16.19 -23.41 31.37
CA GLN A 2 15.40 -24.65 31.48
C GLN A 2 14.12 -24.50 30.63
N HIS A 3 13.57 -25.58 30.06
CA HIS A 3 12.41 -25.51 29.16
C HIS A 3 11.24 -24.71 29.74
N ASN A 4 10.97 -24.84 31.04
CA ASN A 4 9.92 -24.06 31.71
C ASN A 4 10.22 -22.55 31.71
N GLN A 5 11.49 -22.15 31.88
CA GLN A 5 11.88 -20.74 31.80
C GLN A 5 11.70 -20.15 30.39
N PHE A 6 11.77 -20.98 29.34
CA PHE A 6 11.53 -20.50 27.97
C PHE A 6 10.06 -20.20 27.74
N ILE A 7 9.18 -21.09 28.19
CA ILE A 7 7.72 -20.91 28.11
C ILE A 7 7.28 -19.71 28.94
N ASP A 8 7.76 -19.59 30.18
CA ASP A 8 7.47 -18.43 31.03
C ASP A 8 7.89 -17.11 30.37
N ASN A 9 9.06 -17.11 29.71
CA ASN A 9 9.54 -15.93 28.98
C ASN A 9 8.69 -15.61 27.75
N LEU A 10 8.20 -16.61 27.01
CA LEU A 10 7.27 -16.39 25.90
C LEU A 10 5.95 -15.80 26.42
N ILE A 11 5.36 -16.39 27.46
CA ILE A 11 4.12 -15.89 28.06
C ILE A 11 4.28 -14.45 28.55
N LEU A 12 5.38 -14.13 29.23
CA LEU A 12 5.65 -12.76 29.69
C LEU A 12 5.73 -11.76 28.55
N ILE A 13 6.33 -12.12 27.40
CA ILE A 13 6.34 -11.26 26.20
C ILE A 13 4.93 -11.08 25.65
N LEU A 14 4.15 -12.16 25.61
CA LEU A 14 2.76 -12.11 25.18
C LEU A 14 1.93 -11.20 26.10
N GLU A 15 2.15 -11.23 27.40
CA GLU A 15 1.40 -10.41 28.37
C GLU A 15 1.84 -8.95 28.37
N SER A 16 3.14 -8.67 28.21
CA SER A 16 3.68 -7.31 28.30
C SER A 16 3.52 -6.48 27.03
N GLY A 17 3.44 -7.14 25.85
CA GLY A 17 3.44 -6.46 24.56
C GLY A 17 4.74 -5.68 24.28
N GLU A 18 5.80 -5.97 25.04
CA GLU A 18 7.08 -5.29 24.88
C GLU A 18 7.78 -5.70 23.57
N ASN A 19 8.40 -4.71 22.91
CA ASN A 19 9.26 -4.97 21.77
C ASN A 19 10.42 -5.90 22.17
N VAL A 20 10.51 -7.05 21.49
CA VAL A 20 11.54 -8.05 21.74
C VAL A 20 12.83 -7.61 21.07
N GLY A 21 13.77 -7.09 21.86
CA GLY A 21 15.10 -6.71 21.37
C GLY A 21 15.83 -7.88 20.67
N GLY A 22 16.68 -7.56 19.70
CA GLY A 22 17.28 -8.54 18.78
C GLY A 22 18.03 -9.71 19.45
N ILE A 23 18.72 -9.48 20.57
CA ILE A 23 19.40 -10.55 21.33
C ILE A 23 18.40 -11.57 21.87
N LYS A 24 17.28 -11.09 22.43
CA LYS A 24 16.23 -11.94 22.99
C LYS A 24 15.52 -12.71 21.87
N LEU A 25 15.27 -12.05 20.73
CA LEU A 25 14.70 -12.69 19.55
C LEU A 25 15.60 -13.81 19.02
N ALA A 26 16.90 -13.58 18.87
CA ALA A 26 17.85 -14.60 18.41
C ALA A 26 17.92 -15.81 19.36
N GLN A 27 17.83 -15.58 20.67
CA GLN A 27 17.74 -16.65 21.67
C GLN A 27 16.44 -17.45 21.54
N ILE A 28 15.32 -16.77 21.25
CA ILE A 28 14.02 -17.41 21.03
C ILE A 28 14.07 -18.26 19.75
N VAL A 29 14.51 -17.70 18.62
CA VAL A 29 14.62 -18.43 17.34
C VAL A 29 15.49 -19.67 17.47
N LYS A 30 16.66 -19.55 18.12
CA LYS A 30 17.53 -20.70 18.39
C LYS A 30 16.81 -21.79 19.19
N ARG A 31 16.02 -21.41 20.19
CA ARG A 31 15.25 -22.36 21.01
C ARG A 31 14.10 -23.00 20.26
N LEU A 32 13.36 -22.23 19.47
CA LEU A 32 12.31 -22.77 18.59
C LEU A 32 12.89 -23.81 17.63
N THR A 33 14.05 -23.52 17.04
CA THR A 33 14.77 -24.47 16.15
C THR A 33 15.16 -25.75 16.88
N GLU A 34 15.63 -25.66 18.12
CA GLU A 34 15.99 -26.84 18.94
C GLU A 34 14.76 -27.69 19.35
N MET A 35 13.58 -27.08 19.40
CA MET A 35 12.32 -27.69 19.84
C MET A 35 11.45 -28.18 18.67
N GLU A 36 11.87 -27.91 17.45
CA GLU A 36 11.12 -28.23 16.24
C GLU A 36 11.09 -29.74 15.99
N VAL A 37 9.88 -30.30 15.81
CA VAL A 37 9.68 -31.73 15.48
C VAL A 37 9.80 -31.95 13.97
N ASP A 38 9.27 -31.01 13.17
CA ASP A 38 9.35 -30.96 11.72
C ASP A 38 9.48 -29.49 11.28
N GLU A 39 10.09 -29.23 10.13
CA GLU A 39 10.33 -27.87 9.62
C GLU A 39 9.03 -27.07 9.54
N GLY A 40 8.96 -25.95 10.25
CA GLY A 40 7.76 -25.14 10.41
C GLY A 40 6.84 -25.56 11.57
N GLY A 41 7.30 -26.43 12.47
CA GLY A 41 6.52 -27.00 13.58
C GLY A 41 5.80 -28.31 13.22
N PRO A 42 5.14 -28.97 14.22
CA PRO A 42 4.94 -28.53 15.60
C PRO A 42 6.22 -28.59 16.46
N TYR A 43 6.17 -27.96 17.62
CA TYR A 43 7.23 -27.86 18.61
C TYR A 43 7.01 -28.80 19.78
N SER A 44 8.10 -29.30 20.37
CA SER A 44 8.10 -30.19 21.53
C SER A 44 9.28 -29.86 22.45
N LEU A 45 9.08 -30.01 23.76
CA LEU A 45 10.19 -29.98 24.73
C LEU A 45 11.12 -31.20 24.58
N GLU A 46 10.62 -32.28 23.99
CA GLU A 46 11.36 -33.52 23.75
C GLU A 46 11.14 -34.00 22.30
N PRO A 47 11.70 -33.30 21.29
CA PRO A 47 11.40 -33.55 19.88
C PRO A 47 11.65 -35.00 19.44
N LYS A 48 12.62 -35.67 20.05
CA LYS A 48 12.98 -37.06 19.79
C LYS A 48 11.95 -38.08 20.27
N GLN A 49 11.05 -37.70 21.17
CA GLN A 49 9.99 -38.56 21.69
C GLN A 49 8.64 -38.33 21.00
N GLY A 50 8.52 -37.26 20.20
CA GLY A 50 7.35 -36.97 19.37
C GLY A 50 6.10 -36.52 20.13
N ALA A 51 6.19 -36.31 21.45
CA ALA A 51 5.08 -35.77 22.24
C ALA A 51 4.98 -34.25 22.03
N THR A 52 3.99 -33.80 21.28
CA THR A 52 3.72 -32.38 21.01
C THR A 52 2.71 -31.84 22.02
N ASP A 53 3.05 -30.70 22.62
CA ASP A 53 2.24 -30.04 23.64
C ASP A 53 1.41 -28.91 23.02
N ILE A 54 0.08 -28.94 23.19
CA ILE A 54 -0.81 -27.96 22.55
C ILE A 54 -0.56 -26.55 23.12
N GLY A 55 -0.37 -26.41 24.43
CA GLY A 55 -0.14 -25.13 25.07
C GLY A 55 1.15 -24.47 24.58
N LEU A 56 2.23 -25.23 24.51
CA LEU A 56 3.51 -24.78 23.94
C LEU A 56 3.33 -24.32 22.49
N ASN A 57 2.74 -25.14 21.64
CA ASN A 57 2.56 -24.81 20.22
C ASN A 57 1.69 -23.57 20.04
N LEU A 58 0.68 -23.40 20.88
CA LEU A 58 -0.20 -22.23 20.86
C LEU A 58 0.52 -20.96 21.33
N ALA A 59 1.37 -21.06 22.36
CA ALA A 59 2.21 -19.94 22.80
C ALA A 59 3.21 -19.52 21.72
N VAL A 60 3.83 -20.51 21.04
CA VAL A 60 4.72 -20.25 19.90
C VAL A 60 3.95 -19.59 18.76
N ALA A 61 2.77 -20.10 18.40
CA ALA A 61 1.97 -19.53 17.33
C ALA A 61 1.49 -18.10 17.65
N CYS A 62 1.08 -17.82 18.89
CA CYS A 62 0.77 -16.45 19.34
C CYS A 62 1.99 -15.52 19.21
N PHE A 63 3.16 -16.01 19.60
CA PHE A 63 4.40 -15.22 19.52
C PHE A 63 4.77 -14.92 18.07
N LEU A 64 4.69 -15.90 17.18
CA LEU A 64 4.97 -15.72 15.75
C LEU A 64 3.94 -14.81 15.08
N ALA A 65 2.66 -14.95 15.41
CA ALA A 65 1.60 -14.10 14.89
C ALA A 65 1.75 -12.63 15.33
N LEU A 66 2.26 -12.34 16.54
CA LEU A 66 2.62 -10.97 16.93
C LEU A 66 3.77 -10.37 16.12
N GLN A 67 4.49 -11.18 15.37
CA GLN A 67 5.57 -10.77 14.47
C GLN A 67 5.15 -10.90 13.00
N ASP A 68 3.87 -11.13 12.72
CA ASP A 68 3.30 -11.36 11.39
C ASP A 68 3.93 -12.57 10.66
N ILE A 69 4.29 -13.62 11.42
CA ILE A 69 4.87 -14.85 10.90
C ILE A 69 3.87 -16.00 11.07
N HIS A 70 3.56 -16.68 9.96
CA HIS A 70 2.72 -17.87 9.92
C HIS A 70 3.50 -19.08 9.43
N LEU A 71 3.26 -20.22 10.06
CA LEU A 71 3.90 -21.48 9.72
C LEU A 71 2.82 -22.52 9.40
N PRO A 72 2.61 -22.89 8.12
CA PRO A 72 1.48 -23.72 7.70
C PRO A 72 1.35 -25.05 8.46
N LYS A 73 2.47 -25.67 8.86
CA LYS A 73 2.44 -26.93 9.63
C LYS A 73 2.02 -26.73 11.08
N LEU A 74 2.44 -25.63 11.70
CA LEU A 74 2.00 -25.25 13.04
C LEU A 74 0.50 -24.90 13.04
N ASP A 75 0.04 -24.14 12.05
CA ASP A 75 -1.36 -23.75 11.92
C ASP A 75 -2.26 -24.98 11.71
N ALA A 76 -1.89 -25.88 10.80
CA ALA A 76 -2.60 -27.15 10.59
C ALA A 76 -2.60 -28.04 11.84
N PHE A 77 -1.50 -28.04 12.62
CA PHE A 77 -1.45 -28.73 13.90
C PHE A 77 -2.45 -28.14 14.89
N LEU A 78 -2.51 -26.81 15.03
CA LEU A 78 -3.42 -26.15 15.97
C LEU A 78 -4.88 -26.30 15.55
N GLU A 79 -5.22 -26.12 14.27
CA GLU A 79 -6.59 -26.28 13.77
C GLU A 79 -7.15 -27.68 14.08
N LYS A 80 -6.34 -28.72 13.84
CA LYS A 80 -6.70 -30.11 14.14
C LYS A 80 -6.98 -30.35 15.62
N HIS A 81 -6.24 -29.71 16.52
CA HIS A 81 -6.34 -29.96 17.97
C HIS A 81 -7.30 -29.01 18.69
N LEU A 82 -7.52 -27.80 18.16
CA LEU A 82 -8.45 -26.81 18.73
C LEU A 82 -9.91 -27.01 18.27
N SER A 83 -10.15 -27.77 17.20
CA SER A 83 -11.51 -28.06 16.71
C SER A 83 -12.33 -29.00 17.61
N ASN A 84 -11.72 -29.65 18.62
CA ASN A 84 -12.38 -30.62 19.50
C ASN A 84 -12.09 -30.37 21.00
N ILE A 85 -12.27 -29.15 21.49
CA ILE A 85 -11.98 -28.80 22.89
C ILE A 85 -13.17 -29.18 23.80
N THR A 86 -13.22 -30.44 24.25
CA THR A 86 -14.17 -30.87 25.29
C THR A 86 -13.49 -31.39 26.56
N GLU A 87 -12.18 -31.61 26.54
CA GLU A 87 -11.39 -32.14 27.67
C GLU A 87 -10.32 -31.14 28.11
N PRO A 88 -9.88 -31.16 29.39
CA PRO A 88 -8.75 -30.35 29.85
C PRO A 88 -7.48 -30.71 29.08
N PHE A 89 -6.68 -29.69 28.72
CA PHE A 89 -5.46 -29.90 27.93
C PHE A 89 -4.40 -30.63 28.76
N ASP A 90 -3.85 -31.72 28.23
CA ASP A 90 -2.59 -32.28 28.71
C ASP A 90 -1.46 -31.38 28.21
N SER A 91 -1.13 -30.37 29.02
CA SER A 91 -0.26 -29.26 28.65
C SER A 91 0.65 -28.87 29.80
N VAL A 92 1.89 -28.52 29.49
CA VAL A 92 2.85 -27.92 30.43
C VAL A 92 2.45 -26.51 30.87
N ILE A 93 1.57 -25.87 30.11
CA ILE A 93 0.88 -24.61 30.45
C ILE A 93 -0.48 -24.94 31.08
N ASP A 94 -0.85 -24.22 32.15
CA ASP A 94 -2.13 -24.45 32.83
C ASP A 94 -3.34 -24.14 31.93
N ASP A 95 -4.45 -24.86 32.13
CA ASP A 95 -5.66 -24.80 31.29
C ASP A 95 -6.23 -23.37 31.14
N LYS A 96 -6.14 -22.54 32.19
CA LYS A 96 -6.61 -21.15 32.15
C LYS A 96 -5.77 -20.33 31.18
N THR A 97 -4.45 -20.47 31.26
CA THR A 97 -3.52 -19.79 30.35
C THR A 97 -3.67 -20.31 28.92
N VAL A 98 -3.85 -21.62 28.71
CA VAL A 98 -4.12 -22.18 27.37
C VAL A 98 -5.38 -21.57 26.77
N ARG A 99 -6.50 -21.48 27.52
CA ARG A 99 -7.73 -20.84 27.02
C ARG A 99 -7.53 -19.37 26.66
N SER A 100 -6.81 -18.61 27.49
CA SER A 100 -6.45 -17.21 27.19
C SER A 100 -5.63 -17.09 25.91
N LEU A 101 -4.69 -18.01 25.69
CA LEU A 101 -3.90 -18.09 24.46
C LEU A 101 -4.75 -18.51 23.26
N ILE A 102 -5.82 -19.30 23.42
CA ILE A 102 -6.72 -19.66 22.32
C ILE A 102 -7.47 -18.42 21.88
N ASP A 103 -8.07 -17.67 22.81
CA ASP A 103 -8.79 -16.44 22.51
C ASP A 103 -7.85 -15.41 21.84
N LYS A 104 -6.62 -15.31 22.35
CA LYS A 104 -5.59 -14.42 21.80
C LYS A 104 -5.13 -14.87 20.42
N TYR A 105 -4.84 -16.15 20.22
CA TYR A 105 -4.45 -16.71 18.93
C TYR A 105 -5.56 -16.50 17.91
N GLN A 106 -6.82 -16.81 18.26
CA GLN A 106 -7.99 -16.56 17.41
C GLN A 106 -8.16 -15.08 17.06
N THR A 107 -7.88 -14.17 18.00
CA THR A 107 -7.86 -12.72 17.71
C THR A 107 -6.74 -12.35 16.74
N LEU A 108 -5.53 -12.90 16.94
CA LEU A 108 -4.35 -12.62 16.12
C LEU A 108 -4.44 -13.23 14.71
N ILE A 109 -4.94 -14.45 14.57
CA ILE A 109 -5.13 -15.07 13.24
C ILE A 109 -6.41 -14.58 12.57
N GLY A 110 -7.44 -14.21 13.34
CA GLY A 110 -8.63 -13.53 12.82
C GLY A 110 -8.34 -12.13 12.28
N SER A 111 -7.17 -11.56 12.61
CA SER A 111 -6.62 -10.38 11.94
C SER A 111 -5.73 -10.68 10.72
N ILE A 112 -5.42 -11.95 10.44
CA ILE A 112 -4.46 -12.39 9.39
C ILE A 112 -5.10 -13.46 8.48
N ASP A 113 -6.41 -13.43 8.27
CA ASP A 113 -6.91 -13.70 6.93
C ASP A 113 -6.67 -12.42 6.14
N ASN A 114 -5.74 -12.45 5.19
CA ASN A 114 -5.46 -11.35 4.26
C ASN A 114 -6.63 -11.03 3.30
N GLU A 115 -7.83 -11.55 3.57
CA GLU A 115 -9.12 -11.10 3.03
C GLU A 115 -9.95 -10.26 4.03
N ASP A 116 -9.59 -10.20 5.33
CA ASP A 116 -10.37 -9.54 6.37
C ASP A 116 -9.76 -8.23 6.89
N LEU A 117 -8.46 -7.96 6.63
CA LEU A 117 -7.97 -6.58 6.72
C LEU A 117 -8.82 -5.67 5.84
N VAL A 118 -9.29 -6.18 4.68
CA VAL A 118 -10.25 -5.58 3.73
C VAL A 118 -11.64 -5.31 4.33
N LYS A 119 -12.00 -5.81 5.53
CA LYS A 119 -13.37 -5.68 6.09
C LYS A 119 -13.56 -4.68 7.25
N GLN A 120 -12.53 -4.03 7.79
CA GLN A 120 -12.82 -2.90 8.67
C GLN A 120 -13.49 -1.80 7.84
N PRO A 121 -14.74 -1.40 8.17
CA PRO A 121 -15.44 -0.40 7.40
C PRO A 121 -14.63 0.89 7.41
N ILE A 122 -14.46 1.49 6.22
CA ILE A 122 -13.81 2.79 6.10
C ILE A 122 -14.56 3.77 7.02
N ALA A 123 -13.86 4.31 8.01
CA ALA A 123 -14.47 5.18 9.00
C ALA A 123 -14.65 6.57 8.40
N TYR A 124 -15.88 6.94 8.02
CA TYR A 124 -16.23 8.28 7.55
C TYR A 124 -16.72 9.15 8.69
N ASP A 125 -16.38 10.44 8.68
CA ASP A 125 -17.10 11.41 9.51
C ASP A 125 -18.53 11.66 8.97
N GLU A 126 -19.37 12.36 9.73
CA GLU A 126 -20.77 12.60 9.35
C GLU A 126 -20.93 13.29 7.99
N ASN A 127 -20.02 14.20 7.64
CA ASN A 127 -20.07 14.94 6.38
C ASN A 127 -19.52 14.12 5.22
N GLU A 128 -18.42 13.40 5.43
CA GLU A 128 -17.86 12.45 4.48
C GLU A 128 -18.91 11.38 4.14
N GLN A 129 -19.57 10.81 5.15
CA GLN A 129 -20.62 9.79 4.97
C GLN A 129 -21.77 10.34 4.13
N ARG A 130 -22.20 11.59 4.39
CA ARG A 130 -23.25 12.25 3.62
C ARG A 130 -22.89 12.39 2.14
N ILE A 131 -21.63 12.73 1.81
CA ILE A 131 -21.16 12.77 0.42
C ILE A 131 -21.08 11.37 -0.19
N MET A 132 -20.57 10.39 0.56
CA MET A 132 -20.52 8.99 0.12
C MET A 132 -21.91 8.42 -0.19
N ASP A 133 -22.92 8.75 0.60
CA ASP A 133 -24.31 8.34 0.35
C ASP A 133 -24.84 8.91 -0.97
N LEU A 134 -24.52 10.17 -1.27
CA LEU A 134 -24.87 10.80 -2.56
C LEU A 134 -24.14 10.14 -3.72
N ILE A 135 -22.84 9.87 -3.58
CA ILE A 135 -22.02 9.15 -4.56
C ILE A 135 -22.64 7.77 -4.83
N GLN A 136 -22.91 6.99 -3.79
CA GLN A 136 -23.45 5.65 -3.91
C GLN A 136 -24.83 5.64 -4.57
N LYS A 137 -25.69 6.63 -4.25
CA LYS A 137 -26.98 6.81 -4.90
C LYS A 137 -26.82 7.07 -6.40
N LYS A 138 -25.89 7.95 -6.80
CA LYS A 138 -25.63 8.28 -8.21
C LYS A 138 -25.04 7.10 -8.99
N ILE A 139 -24.10 6.36 -8.40
CA ILE A 139 -23.57 5.11 -8.99
C ILE A 139 -24.71 4.11 -9.23
N ASN A 140 -25.56 3.89 -8.22
CA ASN A 140 -26.69 2.98 -8.35
C ASN A 140 -27.67 3.40 -9.46
N ALA A 141 -27.97 4.69 -9.56
CA ALA A 141 -28.81 5.23 -10.62
C ALA A 141 -28.19 5.02 -12.02
N ARG A 142 -26.87 5.24 -12.15
CA ARG A 142 -26.15 4.99 -13.42
C ARG A 142 -26.31 3.54 -13.89
N PHE A 143 -26.28 2.60 -12.95
CA PHE A 143 -26.35 1.16 -13.19
C PHE A 143 -27.77 0.64 -13.45
N GLU A 144 -28.83 1.44 -13.31
CA GLU A 144 -30.21 1.01 -13.61
C GLU A 144 -30.39 0.62 -15.08
N THR A 145 -29.60 1.21 -15.97
CA THR A 145 -29.63 0.94 -17.41
C THR A 145 -28.83 -0.28 -17.83
N PHE A 146 -28.07 -0.90 -16.91
CA PHE A 146 -27.21 -2.04 -17.22
C PHE A 146 -28.01 -3.35 -17.25
N SER A 147 -27.52 -4.34 -18.01
CA SER A 147 -28.03 -5.71 -17.88
C SER A 147 -27.71 -6.26 -16.48
N PRO A 148 -28.49 -7.22 -15.95
CA PRO A 148 -28.26 -7.75 -14.61
C PRO A 148 -26.83 -8.25 -14.37
N ALA A 149 -26.25 -8.94 -15.35
CA ALA A 149 -24.88 -9.45 -15.26
C ALA A 149 -23.84 -8.32 -15.21
N LEU A 150 -23.97 -7.31 -16.08
CA LEU A 150 -23.05 -6.17 -16.11
C LEU A 150 -23.17 -5.32 -14.83
N LYS A 151 -24.38 -5.17 -14.29
CA LYS A 151 -24.65 -4.44 -13.06
C LYS A 151 -23.96 -5.08 -11.85
N GLU A 152 -24.07 -6.40 -11.69
CA GLU A 152 -23.45 -7.10 -10.57
C GLU A 152 -21.92 -7.04 -10.66
N GLN A 153 -21.34 -7.30 -11.84
CA GLN A 153 -19.88 -7.16 -12.03
C GLN A 153 -19.39 -5.73 -11.78
N ALA A 154 -20.10 -4.71 -12.26
CA ALA A 154 -19.70 -3.32 -12.05
C ALA A 154 -19.77 -2.91 -10.58
N LYS A 155 -20.76 -3.41 -9.83
CA LYS A 155 -20.84 -3.18 -8.37
C LYS A 155 -19.69 -3.83 -7.62
N GLU A 156 -19.38 -5.08 -7.94
CA GLU A 156 -18.31 -5.83 -7.28
C GLU A 156 -16.96 -5.13 -7.46
N VAL A 157 -16.64 -4.79 -8.70
CA VAL A 157 -15.39 -4.09 -9.03
C VAL A 157 -15.32 -2.71 -8.39
N ILE A 158 -16.38 -1.89 -8.44
CA ILE A 158 -16.37 -0.58 -7.79
C ILE A 158 -16.23 -0.71 -6.27
N ALA A 159 -16.91 -1.68 -5.66
CA ALA A 159 -16.78 -1.93 -4.23
C ALA A 159 -15.34 -2.27 -3.87
N LYS A 160 -14.68 -3.15 -4.64
CA LYS A 160 -13.25 -3.46 -4.48
C LYS A 160 -12.38 -2.21 -4.59
N THR A 161 -12.62 -1.38 -5.61
CA THR A 161 -11.87 -0.14 -5.82
C THR A 161 -12.03 0.86 -4.67
N ILE A 162 -13.26 1.10 -4.19
CA ILE A 162 -13.50 1.98 -3.04
C ILE A 162 -12.82 1.44 -1.79
N LEU A 163 -12.86 0.13 -1.58
CA LEU A 163 -12.31 -0.53 -0.40
C LEU A 163 -10.78 -0.53 -0.36
N GLY A 164 -10.14 -0.59 -1.53
CA GLY A 164 -8.71 -0.39 -1.68
C GLY A 164 -8.26 1.06 -1.38
N ASN A 165 -9.13 2.05 -1.55
CA ASN A 165 -8.83 3.46 -1.30
C ASN A 165 -9.17 3.91 0.13
N ARG A 166 -8.44 3.37 1.12
CA ARG A 166 -8.70 3.63 2.55
C ARG A 166 -8.48 5.06 3.01
N ASP A 167 -7.60 5.79 2.33
CA ASP A 167 -7.34 7.20 2.57
C ASP A 167 -8.48 8.12 2.07
N LYS A 168 -9.47 7.54 1.38
CA LYS A 168 -10.70 8.15 0.86
C LYS A 168 -10.45 9.20 -0.22
N GLN A 169 -9.22 9.30 -0.72
CA GLN A 169 -8.85 10.35 -1.65
C GLN A 169 -9.58 10.24 -2.98
N MET A 170 -9.73 9.04 -3.52
CA MET A 170 -10.42 8.83 -4.78
C MET A 170 -11.87 9.35 -4.74
N PRO A 171 -12.74 8.93 -3.80
CA PRO A 171 -14.11 9.41 -3.76
C PRO A 171 -14.25 10.84 -3.20
N LEU A 172 -13.38 11.30 -2.29
CA LEU A 172 -13.59 12.51 -1.50
C LEU A 172 -12.61 13.66 -1.77
N MET A 173 -11.69 13.57 -2.74
CA MET A 173 -10.79 14.69 -3.10
C MET A 173 -11.55 16.00 -3.39
N ALA A 174 -12.66 15.90 -4.12
CA ALA A 174 -13.53 17.03 -4.42
C ALA A 174 -14.13 17.65 -3.13
N TYR A 175 -14.50 16.80 -2.17
CA TYR A 175 -15.01 17.25 -0.87
C TYR A 175 -13.91 17.94 -0.06
N TYR A 176 -12.71 17.36 0.03
CA TYR A 176 -11.59 17.98 0.73
C TYR A 176 -11.19 19.32 0.11
N THR A 177 -11.23 19.43 -1.22
CA THR A 177 -11.03 20.71 -1.92
C THR A 177 -12.09 21.72 -1.55
N LYS A 178 -13.38 21.32 -1.56
CA LYS A 178 -14.48 22.19 -1.14
C LYS A 178 -14.28 22.71 0.29
N VAL A 179 -13.94 21.84 1.23
CA VAL A 179 -13.70 22.24 2.63
C VAL A 179 -12.51 23.19 2.73
N SER A 180 -11.46 22.95 1.95
CA SER A 180 -10.27 23.81 1.95
C SER A 180 -10.49 25.22 1.41
N LEU A 181 -11.56 25.44 0.66
CA LEU A 181 -11.98 26.77 0.20
C LEU A 181 -12.68 27.60 1.30
N GLY A 182 -12.91 27.05 2.49
CA GLY A 182 -13.57 27.76 3.59
C GLY A 182 -14.93 28.32 3.17
N ARG A 183 -15.14 29.62 3.38
CA ARG A 183 -16.41 30.30 3.03
C ARG A 183 -16.71 30.24 1.54
N SER A 184 -15.67 30.31 0.70
CA SER A 184 -15.82 30.23 -0.75
C SER A 184 -16.33 28.84 -1.19
N GLY A 185 -16.04 27.80 -0.40
CA GLY A 185 -16.50 26.44 -0.62
C GLY A 185 -17.99 26.22 -0.31
N GLU A 186 -18.62 27.05 0.53
CA GLU A 186 -20.04 26.89 0.91
C GLU A 186 -20.99 27.03 -0.30
N ALA A 187 -20.58 27.79 -1.32
CA ALA A 187 -21.34 27.97 -2.55
C ALA A 187 -21.32 26.75 -3.47
N ILE A 188 -20.42 25.78 -3.24
CA ILE A 188 -20.28 24.58 -4.07
C ILE A 188 -21.33 23.55 -3.64
N PRO A 189 -22.26 23.15 -4.51
CA PRO A 189 -23.30 22.17 -4.15
C PRO A 189 -22.70 20.79 -3.84
N ASP A 190 -23.20 20.12 -2.81
CA ASP A 190 -22.79 18.74 -2.48
C ASP A 190 -23.11 17.75 -3.62
N GLU A 191 -24.16 18.02 -4.40
CA GLU A 191 -24.50 17.23 -5.59
C GLU A 191 -23.37 17.24 -6.62
N LEU A 192 -22.75 18.39 -6.86
CA LEU A 192 -21.62 18.50 -7.78
C LEU A 192 -20.38 17.79 -7.22
N VAL A 193 -20.10 17.96 -5.92
CA VAL A 193 -19.00 17.24 -5.24
C VAL A 193 -19.16 15.74 -5.40
N ALA A 194 -20.39 15.24 -5.23
CA ALA A 194 -20.71 13.84 -5.43
C ALA A 194 -20.60 13.41 -6.91
N ASP A 195 -21.04 14.23 -7.87
CA ASP A 195 -20.86 13.92 -9.30
C ASP A 195 -19.37 13.79 -9.68
N ILE A 196 -18.51 14.68 -9.17
CA ILE A 196 -17.06 14.58 -9.34
C ILE A 196 -16.51 13.31 -8.66
N GLY A 197 -16.98 12.99 -7.46
CA GLY A 197 -16.60 11.76 -6.75
C GLY A 197 -16.96 10.49 -7.55
N VAL A 198 -18.13 10.45 -8.19
CA VAL A 198 -18.51 9.36 -9.10
C VAL A 198 -17.56 9.29 -10.28
N ALA A 199 -17.25 10.42 -10.91
CA ALA A 199 -16.33 10.47 -12.03
C ALA A 199 -14.94 9.93 -11.64
N ASN A 200 -14.39 10.33 -10.49
CA ASN A 200 -13.11 9.81 -10.01
C ASN A 200 -13.13 8.31 -9.77
N ILE A 201 -14.16 7.78 -9.09
CA ILE A 201 -14.28 6.33 -8.86
C ILE A 201 -14.28 5.62 -10.21
N PHE A 202 -15.03 6.12 -11.19
CA PHE A 202 -15.12 5.52 -12.51
C PHE A 202 -13.80 5.56 -13.28
N PHE A 203 -13.07 6.68 -13.21
CA PHE A 203 -11.73 6.79 -13.76
C PHE A 203 -10.80 5.74 -13.16
N TRP A 204 -10.61 5.77 -11.85
CA TRP A 204 -9.67 4.86 -11.19
C TRP A 204 -10.05 3.40 -11.34
N THR A 205 -11.35 3.08 -11.30
CA THR A 205 -11.82 1.72 -11.55
C THR A 205 -11.46 1.28 -12.98
N ALA A 206 -11.66 2.13 -13.98
CA ALA A 206 -11.31 1.81 -15.35
C ALA A 206 -9.79 1.68 -15.54
N PHE A 207 -9.02 2.57 -14.92
CA PHE A 207 -7.56 2.59 -15.04
C PHE A 207 -6.90 1.42 -14.33
N ILE A 208 -7.35 1.04 -13.13
CA ILE A 208 -6.91 -0.20 -12.48
C ILE A 208 -7.18 -1.40 -13.39
N ILE A 209 -8.39 -1.50 -13.97
CA ILE A 209 -8.67 -2.58 -14.92
C ILE A 209 -7.72 -2.52 -16.11
N TYR A 210 -7.41 -1.35 -16.69
CA TYR A 210 -6.49 -1.28 -17.82
C TYR A 210 -5.06 -1.65 -17.44
N ASP A 211 -4.63 -1.27 -16.24
CA ASP A 211 -3.31 -1.56 -15.68
C ASP A 211 -3.08 -3.07 -15.57
N ASP A 212 -4.06 -3.82 -15.06
CA ASP A 212 -4.05 -5.29 -15.03
C ASP A 212 -3.79 -5.92 -16.42
N PHE A 213 -4.12 -5.23 -17.54
CA PHE A 213 -3.84 -5.71 -18.91
C PHE A 213 -2.48 -5.24 -19.45
N TRP A 214 -1.97 -4.11 -18.96
CA TRP A 214 -0.66 -3.61 -19.34
C TRP A 214 0.46 -4.40 -18.67
N ASP A 215 0.19 -4.90 -17.47
CA ASP A 215 1.10 -5.75 -16.74
C ASP A 215 1.08 -7.20 -17.23
N ARG A 216 2.23 -7.62 -17.77
CA ARG A 216 2.41 -8.94 -18.40
C ARG A 216 2.23 -10.11 -17.45
N ASP A 217 2.39 -9.86 -16.15
CA ASP A 217 2.41 -10.86 -15.10
C ASP A 217 1.13 -10.84 -14.25
N GLU A 218 0.19 -9.94 -14.56
CA GLU A 218 -1.11 -9.87 -13.91
C GLU A 218 -2.18 -10.70 -14.62
N ALA A 219 -3.13 -11.21 -13.84
CA ALA A 219 -4.21 -12.05 -14.34
C ALA A 219 -5.36 -11.20 -14.88
N ALA A 220 -5.14 -10.59 -16.05
CA ALA A 220 -6.16 -9.79 -16.73
C ALA A 220 -7.46 -10.59 -16.98
N ASP A 221 -8.62 -10.02 -16.64
CA ASP A 221 -9.92 -10.61 -16.92
C ASP A 221 -10.65 -9.86 -18.06
N PRO A 222 -10.70 -10.43 -19.30
CA PRO A 222 -11.39 -9.82 -20.44
C PRO A 222 -12.86 -9.45 -20.18
N ARG A 223 -13.51 -10.06 -19.19
CA ARG A 223 -14.90 -9.76 -18.82
C ARG A 223 -15.04 -8.35 -18.22
N LEU A 224 -13.97 -7.76 -17.71
CA LEU A 224 -13.97 -6.42 -17.10
C LEU A 224 -13.82 -5.29 -18.13
N LEU A 225 -13.33 -5.57 -19.34
CA LEU A 225 -13.13 -4.55 -20.38
C LEU A 225 -14.40 -3.76 -20.74
N PRO A 226 -15.60 -4.37 -20.89
CA PRO A 226 -16.81 -3.59 -21.14
C PRO A 226 -17.13 -2.60 -20.02
N ILE A 227 -16.84 -2.97 -18.76
CA ILE A 227 -17.06 -2.10 -17.60
C ILE A 227 -16.08 -0.93 -17.66
N ALA A 228 -14.78 -1.21 -17.77
CA ALA A 228 -13.74 -0.17 -17.87
C ALA A 228 -14.06 0.85 -18.98
N ASN A 229 -14.45 0.37 -20.16
CA ASN A 229 -14.85 1.24 -21.27
C ASN A 229 -16.07 2.12 -20.97
N ILE A 230 -17.07 1.61 -20.25
CA ILE A 230 -18.25 2.40 -19.87
C ILE A 230 -17.88 3.45 -18.83
N LEU A 231 -17.08 3.09 -17.84
CA LEU A 231 -16.66 3.99 -16.76
C LEU A 231 -15.74 5.10 -17.29
N ALA A 232 -14.75 4.76 -18.12
CA ALA A 232 -13.86 5.71 -18.78
C ALA A 232 -14.64 6.71 -19.65
N ARG A 233 -15.58 6.24 -20.47
CA ARG A 233 -16.45 7.14 -21.27
C ARG A 233 -17.25 8.10 -20.39
N HIS A 234 -17.82 7.61 -19.29
CA HIS A 234 -18.58 8.46 -18.38
C HIS A 234 -17.69 9.53 -17.74
N TYR A 235 -16.48 9.18 -17.33
CA TYR A 235 -15.50 10.14 -16.82
C TYR A 235 -15.16 11.23 -17.84
N THR A 236 -14.83 10.83 -19.07
CA THR A 236 -14.53 11.76 -20.16
C THR A 236 -15.72 12.65 -20.49
N ASP A 237 -16.91 12.08 -20.64
CA ASP A 237 -18.14 12.84 -20.91
C ASP A 237 -18.43 13.85 -19.80
N PHE A 238 -18.24 13.46 -18.53
CA PHE A 238 -18.45 14.33 -17.39
C PHE A 238 -17.54 15.56 -17.46
N PHE A 239 -16.22 15.39 -17.56
CA PHE A 239 -15.29 16.53 -17.56
C PHE A 239 -15.37 17.40 -18.83
N ILE A 240 -15.75 16.83 -19.98
CA ILE A 240 -16.00 17.60 -21.21
C ILE A 240 -17.22 18.52 -21.05
N VAL A 241 -18.30 18.01 -20.45
CA VAL A 241 -19.56 18.74 -20.27
C VAL A 241 -19.50 19.69 -19.07
N LEU A 242 -18.71 19.35 -18.06
CA LEU A 242 -18.59 20.11 -16.82
C LEU A 242 -18.23 21.56 -17.12
N SER A 243 -17.23 21.81 -17.96
CA SER A 243 -16.78 23.17 -18.26
C SER A 243 -16.64 23.44 -19.76
N ASP A 244 -17.27 24.52 -20.23
CA ASP A 244 -16.98 25.15 -21.51
C ASP A 244 -15.79 26.13 -21.42
N ASP A 245 -15.08 26.12 -20.28
CA ASP A 245 -13.92 26.96 -20.07
C ASP A 245 -12.80 26.66 -21.07
N LYS A 246 -12.24 27.75 -21.61
CA LYS A 246 -11.25 27.70 -22.69
C LYS A 246 -9.88 27.20 -22.23
N GLU A 247 -9.62 27.18 -20.93
CA GLU A 247 -8.36 26.72 -20.34
C GLU A 247 -8.49 25.30 -19.79
N PHE A 248 -9.62 24.98 -19.13
CA PHE A 248 -9.86 23.66 -18.55
C PHE A 248 -9.91 22.55 -19.60
N ARG A 249 -10.63 22.72 -20.70
CA ARG A 249 -10.79 21.65 -21.70
C ARG A 249 -9.47 21.28 -22.39
N PRO A 250 -8.63 22.24 -22.84
CA PRO A 250 -7.28 21.92 -23.31
C PRO A 250 -6.41 21.28 -22.24
N PHE A 251 -6.49 21.75 -20.98
CA PHE A 251 -5.77 21.14 -19.87
C PHE A 251 -6.17 19.69 -19.65
N PHE A 252 -7.47 19.38 -19.66
CA PHE A 252 -7.99 18.01 -19.54
C PHE A 252 -7.44 17.10 -20.63
N HIS A 253 -7.52 17.52 -21.90
CA HIS A 253 -7.00 16.70 -23.01
C HIS A 253 -5.49 16.50 -22.92
N ASP A 254 -4.72 17.57 -22.65
CA ASP A 254 -3.26 17.47 -22.47
C ASP A 254 -2.88 16.54 -21.30
N LEU A 255 -3.65 16.58 -20.21
CA LEU A 255 -3.45 15.69 -19.07
C LEU A 255 -3.69 14.22 -19.46
N MET A 256 -4.81 13.92 -20.10
CA MET A 256 -5.17 12.56 -20.51
C MET A 256 -4.19 12.00 -21.56
N ASP A 257 -3.81 12.80 -22.55
CA ASP A 257 -2.84 12.40 -23.57
C ASP A 257 -1.46 12.08 -22.95
N LYS A 258 -1.03 12.87 -21.96
CA LYS A 258 0.23 12.62 -21.26
C LYS A 258 0.16 11.44 -20.31
N LEU A 259 -0.99 11.21 -19.69
CA LEU A 259 -1.24 10.02 -18.87
C LEU A 259 -1.04 8.76 -19.70
N ASP A 260 -1.76 8.63 -20.81
CA ASP A 260 -1.65 7.47 -21.71
C ASP A 260 -0.23 7.36 -22.30
N GLY A 261 0.39 8.50 -22.63
CA GLY A 261 1.77 8.56 -23.10
C GLY A 261 2.79 8.03 -22.08
N SER A 262 2.62 8.33 -20.79
CA SER A 262 3.48 7.82 -19.73
C SER A 262 3.28 6.33 -19.49
N ASN A 263 2.03 5.83 -19.53
CA ASN A 263 1.77 4.38 -19.43
C ASN A 263 2.41 3.62 -20.61
N ALA A 264 2.30 4.14 -21.84
CA ALA A 264 2.97 3.57 -23.00
C ALA A 264 4.50 3.55 -22.83
N TRP A 265 5.07 4.63 -22.31
CA TRP A 265 6.51 4.70 -22.02
C TRP A 265 6.94 3.68 -20.96
N GLU A 266 6.17 3.48 -19.88
CA GLU A 266 6.49 2.50 -18.84
C GLU A 266 6.49 1.06 -19.38
N ILE A 267 5.51 0.70 -20.21
CA ILE A 267 5.44 -0.63 -20.85
C ILE A 267 6.67 -0.89 -21.72
N GLU A 268 7.14 0.14 -22.44
CA GLU A 268 8.26 0.03 -23.37
C GLU A 268 9.63 0.04 -22.68
N ASN A 269 9.79 0.79 -21.58
CA ASN A 269 11.10 1.10 -21.01
C ASN A 269 11.33 0.48 -19.62
N CYS A 270 10.28 0.21 -18.85
CA CYS A 270 10.39 -0.17 -17.44
C CYS A 270 10.27 -1.69 -17.22
N ARG A 271 10.73 -2.51 -18.17
CA ARG A 271 10.67 -3.98 -18.08
C ARG A 271 12.03 -4.61 -18.34
N ALA A 272 12.44 -5.49 -17.43
CA ALA A 272 13.60 -6.36 -17.53
C ALA A 272 13.19 -7.79 -17.89
N LYS A 273 14.14 -8.57 -18.40
CA LYS A 273 13.92 -9.98 -18.66
C LYS A 273 14.03 -10.77 -17.36
N ILE A 274 13.07 -11.68 -17.14
CA ILE A 274 13.08 -12.70 -16.09
C ILE A 274 13.11 -14.09 -16.75
N ASP A 275 13.89 -15.03 -16.21
CA ASP A 275 13.88 -16.45 -16.56
C ASP A 275 13.95 -17.30 -15.28
N GLY A 276 12.80 -17.77 -14.81
CA GLY A 276 12.67 -18.38 -13.49
C GLY A 276 13.08 -17.39 -12.39
N ASN A 277 14.07 -17.74 -11.57
CA ASN A 277 14.59 -16.87 -10.51
C ASN A 277 15.70 -15.90 -10.99
N ILE A 278 16.01 -15.88 -12.28
CA ILE A 278 17.11 -15.07 -12.82
C ILE A 278 16.56 -13.76 -13.39
N PHE A 279 16.88 -12.66 -12.73
CA PHE A 279 16.67 -11.30 -13.24
C PHE A 279 17.89 -10.86 -14.05
N TYR A 280 17.67 -10.41 -15.28
CA TYR A 280 18.74 -9.92 -16.15
C TYR A 280 18.85 -8.40 -16.03
N ILE A 281 19.98 -7.90 -15.52
CA ILE A 281 20.21 -6.47 -15.34
C ILE A 281 20.31 -5.80 -16.72
N PRO A 282 19.42 -4.86 -17.06
CA PRO A 282 19.51 -4.15 -18.34
C PRO A 282 20.81 -3.36 -18.45
N THR A 283 21.36 -3.27 -19.67
CA THR A 283 22.55 -2.45 -19.93
C THR A 283 22.28 -0.96 -19.74
N THR A 284 21.04 -0.55 -19.99
CA THR A 284 20.54 0.81 -19.85
C THR A 284 19.32 0.76 -18.93
N LEU A 285 19.38 1.51 -17.83
CA LEU A 285 18.25 1.67 -16.93
C LEU A 285 17.37 2.83 -17.41
N PRO A 286 16.06 2.81 -17.11
CA PRO A 286 15.18 3.94 -17.38
C PRO A 286 15.70 5.22 -16.72
N ASP A 287 15.52 6.35 -17.41
CA ASP A 287 15.77 7.67 -16.84
C ASP A 287 14.42 8.32 -16.51
N PHE A 288 14.14 8.45 -15.22
CA PHE A 288 12.90 9.06 -14.72
C PHE A 288 12.98 10.59 -14.67
N GLY A 289 14.14 11.21 -14.93
CA GLY A 289 14.28 12.66 -15.01
C GLY A 289 13.76 13.41 -13.78
N ASP A 290 12.76 14.27 -13.98
CA ASP A 290 12.06 15.03 -12.92
C ASP A 290 10.80 14.32 -12.38
N TYR A 291 10.71 13.00 -12.59
CA TYR A 291 9.60 12.13 -12.20
C TYR A 291 8.25 12.47 -12.85
N GLU A 292 8.24 13.22 -13.96
CA GLU A 292 7.01 13.47 -14.73
C GLU A 292 6.29 12.17 -15.10
N ASN A 293 7.02 11.14 -15.55
CA ASN A 293 6.42 9.84 -15.89
C ASN A 293 5.83 9.09 -14.69
N LYS A 294 6.10 9.50 -13.44
CA LYS A 294 5.42 8.96 -12.25
C LYS A 294 4.20 9.78 -11.83
N TYR A 295 4.25 11.10 -12.05
CA TYR A 295 3.09 11.96 -11.84
C TYR A 295 1.96 11.64 -12.83
N ARG A 296 2.27 11.49 -14.12
CA ARG A 296 1.26 11.45 -15.19
C ARG A 296 0.26 10.29 -15.05
N PRO A 297 0.66 9.04 -14.77
CA PRO A 297 -0.28 7.92 -14.57
C PRO A 297 -1.33 8.22 -13.49
N ALA A 298 -0.91 8.82 -12.37
CA ALA A 298 -1.80 9.15 -11.27
C ALA A 298 -2.49 10.51 -11.39
N SER A 299 -2.20 11.25 -12.47
CA SER A 299 -2.57 12.66 -12.58
C SER A 299 -4.07 12.91 -12.66
N GLY A 300 -4.90 11.90 -12.95
CA GLY A 300 -6.37 12.01 -12.91
C GLY A 300 -6.91 12.54 -11.57
N HIS A 301 -6.18 12.36 -10.46
CA HIS A 301 -6.52 12.95 -9.15
C HIS A 301 -6.64 14.49 -9.18
N ILE A 302 -5.88 15.16 -10.04
CA ILE A 302 -5.85 16.63 -10.11
C ILE A 302 -7.17 17.24 -10.59
N LEU A 303 -7.90 16.51 -11.44
CA LEU A 303 -9.01 17.06 -12.21
C LEU A 303 -10.19 17.47 -11.34
N SER A 304 -10.39 16.78 -10.21
CA SER A 304 -11.42 17.15 -9.23
C SER A 304 -11.23 18.56 -8.69
N SER A 305 -10.02 18.81 -8.18
CA SER A 305 -9.72 20.08 -7.52
C SER A 305 -9.62 21.20 -8.54
N VAL A 306 -8.98 20.93 -9.68
CA VAL A 306 -8.89 21.90 -10.76
C VAL A 306 -10.28 22.29 -11.27
N ALA A 307 -11.18 21.33 -11.50
CA ALA A 307 -12.54 21.63 -11.96
C ALA A 307 -13.32 22.47 -10.95
N ILE A 308 -13.27 22.13 -9.66
CA ILE A 308 -13.89 22.93 -8.60
C ILE A 308 -13.36 24.36 -8.61
N LEU A 309 -12.03 24.52 -8.68
CA LEU A 309 -11.39 25.81 -8.63
C LEU A 309 -11.71 26.64 -9.89
N THR A 310 -11.74 26.04 -11.09
CA THR A 310 -12.11 26.75 -12.32
C THR A 310 -13.56 27.23 -12.30
N GLN A 311 -14.48 26.40 -11.81
CA GLN A 311 -15.91 26.71 -11.89
C GLN A 311 -16.41 27.64 -10.79
N PHE A 312 -15.83 27.54 -9.60
CA PHE A 312 -16.33 28.23 -8.40
C PHE A 312 -15.29 29.14 -7.75
N GLY A 313 -14.01 29.03 -8.12
CA GLY A 313 -12.98 29.99 -7.76
C GLY A 313 -13.09 31.24 -8.65
N LYS A 314 -14.01 32.14 -8.31
CA LYS A 314 -14.38 33.30 -9.13
C LYS A 314 -13.24 34.25 -9.54
N GLU A 315 -12.04 34.08 -9.00
CA GLU A 315 -10.85 34.87 -9.31
C GLU A 315 -9.55 34.06 -9.15
N LEU A 316 -9.48 32.83 -9.67
CA LEU A 316 -8.20 32.13 -9.73
C LEU A 316 -7.17 32.99 -10.48
N LYS A 317 -6.10 33.36 -9.80
CA LYS A 317 -4.96 34.01 -10.47
C LYS A 317 -4.23 32.96 -11.30
N THR A 318 -3.57 33.38 -12.38
CA THR A 318 -2.70 32.49 -13.17
C THR A 318 -1.67 31.77 -12.31
N GLU A 319 -1.20 32.41 -11.23
CA GLU A 319 -0.29 31.78 -10.25
C GLU A 319 -0.95 30.67 -9.44
N ASP A 320 -2.23 30.81 -9.07
CA ASP A 320 -2.99 29.78 -8.34
C ASP A 320 -3.14 28.51 -9.18
N TRP A 321 -3.29 28.65 -10.49
CA TRP A 321 -3.32 27.52 -11.43
C TRP A 321 -2.01 26.73 -11.44
N GLY A 322 -0.88 27.44 -11.52
CA GLY A 322 0.44 26.81 -11.45
C GLY A 322 0.65 26.13 -10.10
N ASN A 323 0.21 26.76 -9.01
CA ASN A 323 0.36 26.25 -7.66
C ASN A 323 -0.52 25.01 -7.38
N ILE A 324 -1.76 24.94 -7.88
CA ILE A 324 -2.57 23.71 -7.71
C ILE A 324 -1.98 22.53 -8.50
N VAL A 325 -1.50 22.79 -9.72
CA VAL A 325 -0.83 21.76 -10.52
C VAL A 325 0.47 21.32 -9.85
N SER A 326 1.25 22.26 -9.32
CA SER A 326 2.47 21.97 -8.58
C SER A 326 2.19 21.17 -7.29
N TYR A 327 1.15 21.53 -6.52
CA TYR A 327 0.72 20.79 -5.34
C TYR A 327 0.47 19.32 -5.67
N PHE A 328 -0.37 19.04 -6.67
CA PHE A 328 -0.69 17.66 -7.06
C PHE A 328 0.49 16.93 -7.69
N LYS A 329 1.28 17.59 -8.56
CA LYS A 329 2.48 16.98 -9.16
C LYS A 329 3.39 16.41 -8.08
N HIS A 330 3.80 17.26 -7.14
CA HIS A 330 4.76 16.88 -6.11
C HIS A 330 4.16 15.90 -5.08
N TYR A 331 2.87 16.05 -4.74
CA TYR A 331 2.18 15.07 -3.89
C TYR A 331 2.12 13.68 -4.53
N LEU A 332 1.67 13.59 -5.79
CA LEU A 332 1.51 12.32 -6.50
C LEU A 332 2.86 11.67 -6.79
N ILE A 333 3.91 12.45 -7.06
CA ILE A 333 5.29 11.91 -7.13
C ILE A 333 5.64 11.27 -5.79
N ALA A 334 5.50 11.99 -4.66
CA ALA A 334 5.83 11.41 -3.35
C ALA A 334 5.02 10.14 -3.02
N MET A 335 3.73 10.12 -3.38
CA MET A 335 2.85 8.96 -3.20
C MET A 335 3.34 7.76 -4.01
N GLN A 336 3.51 7.93 -5.33
CA GLN A 336 3.99 6.86 -6.20
C GLN A 336 5.39 6.40 -5.81
N LEU A 337 6.23 7.32 -5.32
CA LEU A 337 7.54 6.95 -4.82
C LEU A 337 7.40 6.01 -3.61
N ASN A 338 6.55 6.33 -2.65
CA ASN A 338 6.34 5.45 -1.51
C ASN A 338 5.83 4.07 -1.93
N ASP A 339 4.89 4.00 -2.86
CA ASP A 339 4.37 2.73 -3.37
C ASP A 339 5.50 1.88 -3.99
N ASP A 340 6.30 2.46 -4.90
CA ASP A 340 7.49 1.80 -5.49
C ASP A 340 8.49 1.31 -4.41
N ALA A 341 8.55 1.96 -3.24
CA ALA A 341 9.43 1.55 -2.13
C ALA A 341 8.86 0.41 -1.28
N HIS A 342 7.54 0.28 -1.18
CA HIS A 342 6.92 -0.86 -0.52
C HIS A 342 6.99 -2.10 -1.41
N ASP A 343 6.80 -1.92 -2.72
CA ASP A 343 6.68 -3.03 -3.67
C ASP A 343 8.00 -3.42 -4.34
N TRP A 344 9.13 -2.79 -3.98
CA TRP A 344 10.42 -2.95 -4.68
C TRP A 344 10.87 -4.40 -4.88
N GLU A 345 10.59 -5.30 -3.92
CA GLU A 345 10.98 -6.71 -4.02
C GLU A 345 10.08 -7.42 -5.03
N GLU A 346 8.79 -7.13 -5.03
CA GLU A 346 7.82 -7.69 -5.97
C GLU A 346 8.07 -7.15 -7.38
N ASP A 347 8.30 -5.85 -7.52
CA ASP A 347 8.72 -5.21 -8.77
C ASP A 347 9.97 -5.90 -9.33
N LEU A 348 11.00 -6.08 -8.51
CA LEU A 348 12.21 -6.77 -8.93
C LEU A 348 11.93 -8.21 -9.37
N ARG A 349 11.04 -8.94 -8.68
CA ARG A 349 10.67 -10.32 -9.03
C ARG A 349 9.92 -10.41 -10.36
N ARG A 350 9.05 -9.44 -10.66
CA ARG A 350 8.31 -9.34 -11.92
C ARG A 350 9.13 -8.73 -13.06
N GLY A 351 10.35 -8.26 -12.78
CA GLY A 351 11.16 -7.56 -13.77
C GLY A 351 10.68 -6.14 -14.04
N HIS A 352 9.85 -5.56 -13.17
CA HIS A 352 9.48 -4.16 -13.23
C HIS A 352 10.65 -3.29 -12.76
N LEU A 353 11.08 -2.36 -13.62
CA LEU A 353 12.09 -1.36 -13.32
C LEU A 353 11.43 -0.09 -12.77
N SER A 354 10.82 -0.17 -11.58
CA SER A 354 10.29 0.99 -10.87
C SER A 354 11.40 1.99 -10.51
N THR A 355 11.04 3.16 -9.97
CA THR A 355 12.04 4.19 -9.62
C THR A 355 13.03 3.65 -8.58
N VAL A 356 12.53 2.92 -7.59
CA VAL A 356 13.32 2.29 -6.54
C VAL A 356 14.20 1.19 -7.08
N VAL A 357 13.66 0.27 -7.90
CA VAL A 357 14.46 -0.80 -8.50
C VAL A 357 15.57 -0.21 -9.37
N THR A 358 15.28 0.83 -10.13
CA THR A 358 16.28 1.52 -10.96
C THR A 358 17.39 2.16 -10.12
N LEU A 359 17.04 2.83 -9.02
CA LEU A 359 18.03 3.41 -8.10
C LEU A 359 18.86 2.31 -7.39
N LEU A 360 18.20 1.23 -6.96
CA LEU A 360 18.82 0.05 -6.36
C LEU A 360 19.83 -0.59 -7.30
N LEU A 361 19.50 -0.81 -8.57
CA LEU A 361 20.42 -1.37 -9.56
C LEU A 361 21.62 -0.45 -9.83
N SER A 362 21.39 0.87 -9.82
CA SER A 362 22.47 1.86 -9.92
C SER A 362 23.43 1.76 -8.73
N ASP A 363 22.90 1.68 -7.51
CA ASP A 363 23.69 1.56 -6.29
C ASP A 363 24.39 0.20 -6.17
N LEU A 364 23.72 -0.87 -6.60
CA LEU A 364 24.29 -2.21 -6.73
C LEU A 364 25.53 -2.17 -7.64
N LYS A 365 25.44 -1.51 -8.81
CA LYS A 365 26.59 -1.34 -9.71
C LYS A 365 27.72 -0.53 -9.07
N LYS A 366 27.40 0.55 -8.34
CA LYS A 366 28.39 1.36 -7.62
C LYS A 366 29.09 0.60 -6.49
N SER A 367 28.43 -0.39 -5.89
CA SER A 367 29.03 -1.26 -4.86
C SER A 367 30.15 -2.17 -5.40
N GLY A 368 30.32 -2.24 -6.73
CA GLY A 368 31.29 -3.10 -7.39
C GLY A 368 30.70 -4.44 -7.87
N TRP A 369 29.37 -4.55 -7.90
CA TRP A 369 28.68 -5.71 -8.46
C TRP A 369 29.10 -5.95 -9.91
N LYS A 370 29.56 -7.16 -10.22
CA LYS A 370 30.08 -7.53 -11.55
C LYS A 370 29.17 -8.45 -12.34
N LYS A 371 28.15 -9.05 -11.71
CA LYS A 371 27.26 -9.97 -12.42
C LYS A 371 26.32 -9.17 -13.30
N GLU A 372 26.02 -9.70 -14.48
CA GLU A 372 25.00 -9.16 -15.39
C GLU A 372 23.58 -9.66 -15.02
N THR A 373 23.50 -10.55 -14.05
CA THR A 373 22.26 -11.16 -13.57
C THR A 373 22.20 -11.15 -12.05
N ILE A 374 20.98 -11.24 -11.54
CA ILE A 374 20.64 -11.42 -10.12
C ILE A 374 19.91 -12.76 -10.02
N ASP A 375 20.40 -13.67 -9.19
CA ASP A 375 19.63 -14.84 -8.78
C ASP A 375 18.80 -14.48 -7.55
N LEU A 376 17.49 -14.33 -7.73
CA LEU A 376 16.56 -13.89 -6.68
C LEU A 376 16.49 -14.85 -5.49
N SER A 377 16.99 -16.08 -5.62
CA SER A 377 17.07 -17.03 -4.51
C SER A 377 18.34 -16.88 -3.67
N THR A 378 19.46 -16.51 -4.28
CA THR A 378 20.77 -16.46 -3.59
C THR A 378 21.30 -15.05 -3.35
N ASP A 379 21.00 -14.11 -4.24
CA ASP A 379 21.57 -12.76 -4.24
C ASP A 379 20.71 -11.76 -3.45
N LEU A 380 19.43 -12.10 -3.23
CA LEU A 380 18.46 -11.22 -2.57
C LEU A 380 18.91 -10.72 -1.18
N PRO A 381 19.53 -11.53 -0.29
CA PRO A 381 20.01 -11.02 0.99
C PRO A 381 21.04 -9.89 0.87
N GLU A 382 21.88 -9.90 -0.16
CA GLU A 382 22.86 -8.83 -0.40
C GLU A 382 22.17 -7.58 -0.98
N ILE A 383 21.23 -7.80 -1.90
CA ILE A 383 20.42 -6.73 -2.50
C ILE A 383 19.61 -6.00 -1.43
N LYS A 384 19.01 -6.72 -0.47
CA LYS A 384 18.30 -6.15 0.68
C LYS A 384 19.18 -5.21 1.50
N LYS A 385 20.47 -5.51 1.67
CA LYS A 385 21.39 -4.61 2.38
C LYS A 385 21.60 -3.31 1.61
N ILE A 386 21.82 -3.40 0.30
CA ILE A 386 22.02 -2.20 -0.53
C ILE A 386 20.73 -1.36 -0.54
N PHE A 387 19.58 -2.01 -0.68
CA PHE A 387 18.28 -1.37 -0.59
C PHE A 387 18.13 -0.58 0.72
N TRP A 388 18.25 -1.23 1.87
CA TRP A 388 18.00 -0.59 3.17
C TRP A 388 19.06 0.44 3.58
N PHE A 389 20.33 0.24 3.24
CA PHE A 389 21.43 1.09 3.75
C PHE A 389 21.95 2.13 2.77
N VAL A 390 21.66 1.97 1.48
CA VAL A 390 22.17 2.87 0.45
C VAL A 390 21.01 3.53 -0.29
N THR A 391 20.08 2.72 -0.81
CA THR A 391 19.00 3.21 -1.68
C THR A 391 17.93 3.95 -0.88
N MET A 392 17.37 3.34 0.17
CA MET A 392 16.28 3.93 0.97
C MET A 392 16.62 5.30 1.58
N PRO A 393 17.81 5.52 2.18
CA PRO A 393 18.16 6.84 2.69
C PRO A 393 18.24 7.95 1.63
N GLN A 394 18.55 7.62 0.38
CA GLN A 394 18.47 8.58 -0.73
C GLN A 394 17.02 8.81 -1.14
N TYR A 395 16.26 7.73 -1.19
CA TYR A 395 14.88 7.71 -1.65
C TYR A 395 13.94 8.51 -0.74
N ILE A 396 14.03 8.31 0.58
CA ILE A 396 13.27 9.05 1.59
C ILE A 396 13.49 10.56 1.45
N LYS A 397 14.72 11.00 1.19
CA LYS A 397 15.02 12.43 1.00
C LYS A 397 14.32 13.02 -0.22
N ILE A 398 14.16 12.22 -1.28
CA ILE A 398 13.44 12.64 -2.49
C ILE A 398 11.96 12.78 -2.13
N ALA A 399 11.34 11.74 -1.55
CA ALA A 399 9.94 11.77 -1.15
C ALA A 399 9.62 12.96 -0.21
N LEU A 400 10.44 13.19 0.83
CA LEU A 400 10.26 14.32 1.76
C LEU A 400 10.47 15.70 1.09
N SER A 401 11.34 15.79 0.09
CA SER A 401 11.52 17.03 -0.69
C SER A 401 10.28 17.33 -1.55
N GLU A 402 9.68 16.29 -2.12
CA GLU A 402 8.46 16.38 -2.91
C GLU A 402 7.26 16.77 -2.02
N THR A 403 7.08 16.15 -0.84
CA THR A 403 6.03 16.56 0.11
C THR A 403 6.19 18.00 0.57
N ALA A 404 7.42 18.43 0.88
CA ALA A 404 7.70 19.83 1.25
C ALA A 404 7.37 20.82 0.12
N THR A 405 7.68 20.45 -1.13
CA THR A 405 7.37 21.28 -2.31
C THR A 405 5.87 21.34 -2.55
N SER A 406 5.16 20.21 -2.40
CA SER A 406 3.70 20.15 -2.47
C SER A 406 3.04 21.06 -1.43
N ARG A 407 3.43 20.99 -0.15
CA ARG A 407 2.91 21.88 0.91
C ARG A 407 3.16 23.35 0.60
N LYS A 408 4.36 23.69 0.10
CA LYS A 408 4.71 25.06 -0.28
C LYS A 408 3.79 25.57 -1.40
N ALA A 409 3.51 24.74 -2.40
CA ALA A 409 2.62 25.08 -3.49
C ALA A 409 1.17 25.27 -2.98
N LEU A 410 0.66 24.37 -2.15
CA LEU A 410 -0.68 24.48 -1.54
C LEU A 410 -0.86 25.80 -0.79
N ARG A 411 0.10 26.17 0.04
CA ARG A 411 0.07 27.42 0.83
C ARG A 411 0.18 28.69 -0.02
N ALA A 412 0.65 28.56 -1.26
CA ALA A 412 0.73 29.66 -2.20
C ALA A 412 -0.56 29.87 -3.00
N ILE A 413 -1.54 28.95 -2.88
CA ILE A 413 -2.85 29.10 -3.53
C ILE A 413 -3.69 30.10 -2.73
N SER A 414 -3.96 31.25 -3.33
CA SER A 414 -4.50 32.41 -2.61
C SER A 414 -5.96 32.25 -2.16
N ILE A 415 -6.72 31.37 -2.81
CA ILE A 415 -8.14 31.11 -2.51
C ILE A 415 -8.36 30.02 -1.45
N ILE A 416 -7.31 29.29 -1.05
CA ILE A 416 -7.41 28.27 0.00
C ILE A 416 -7.42 28.96 1.36
N GLU A 417 -8.57 28.92 2.03
CA GLU A 417 -8.76 29.50 3.37
C GLU A 417 -8.36 28.51 4.47
N GLU A 418 -8.63 27.22 4.27
CA GLU A 418 -8.45 26.15 5.24
C GLU A 418 -7.57 25.04 4.65
N PRO A 419 -6.23 25.13 4.70
CA PRO A 419 -5.36 24.17 4.00
C PRO A 419 -5.36 22.77 4.61
N ALA A 420 -5.81 22.60 5.86
CA ALA A 420 -5.67 21.36 6.63
C ALA A 420 -6.21 20.08 5.96
N PRO A 421 -7.39 20.06 5.31
CA PRO A 421 -7.89 18.87 4.59
C PRO A 421 -6.95 18.40 3.49
N LEU A 422 -6.39 19.32 2.68
CA LEU A 422 -5.44 19.01 1.61
C LEU A 422 -4.02 18.77 2.14
N GLU A 423 -3.62 19.42 3.24
CA GLU A 423 -2.34 19.13 3.91
C GLU A 423 -2.33 17.74 4.55
N ARG A 424 -3.47 17.24 5.05
CA ARG A 424 -3.61 15.90 5.65
C ARG A 424 -3.22 14.81 4.65
N ILE A 425 -3.60 14.96 3.39
CA ILE A 425 -3.23 14.03 2.31
C ILE A 425 -1.71 13.93 2.16
N VAL A 426 -1.03 15.09 2.16
CA VAL A 426 0.44 15.13 2.09
C VAL A 426 1.07 14.54 3.35
N SER A 427 0.48 14.79 4.53
CA SER A 427 0.96 14.19 5.79
C SER A 427 0.91 12.66 5.76
N ILE A 428 -0.15 12.05 5.21
CA ILE A 428 -0.25 10.58 5.11
C ILE A 428 0.93 10.02 4.31
N THR A 429 1.24 10.61 3.16
CA THR A 429 2.40 10.23 2.34
C THR A 429 3.73 10.48 3.06
N GLU A 430 3.83 11.58 3.79
CA GLU A 430 5.04 11.93 4.54
C GLU A 430 5.29 10.96 5.71
N ASP A 431 4.25 10.56 6.43
CA ASP A 431 4.32 9.63 7.56
C ASP A 431 4.85 8.26 7.11
N VAL A 432 4.46 7.80 5.92
CA VAL A 432 4.98 6.57 5.31
C VAL A 432 6.48 6.67 5.07
N ALA A 433 6.97 7.81 4.56
CA ALA A 433 8.41 8.01 4.34
C ALA A 433 9.20 8.05 5.67
N TYR A 434 8.64 8.66 6.72
CA TYR A 434 9.25 8.67 8.05
C TYR A 434 9.25 7.29 8.71
N GLN A 435 8.19 6.50 8.53
CA GLN A 435 8.16 5.12 9.01
C GLN A 435 9.28 4.30 8.36
N ALA A 436 9.42 4.38 7.03
CA ALA A 436 10.50 3.72 6.30
C ALA A 436 11.90 4.20 6.76
N GLU A 437 12.04 5.48 7.13
CA GLU A 437 13.28 6.01 7.71
C GLU A 437 13.61 5.36 9.06
N SER A 438 12.61 5.26 9.94
CA SER A 438 12.77 4.60 11.24
C SER A 438 13.19 3.14 11.08
N GLU A 439 12.53 2.41 10.18
CA GLU A 439 12.83 0.99 9.90
C GLU A 439 14.24 0.79 9.33
N SER A 440 14.70 1.70 8.44
CA SER A 440 16.06 1.70 7.92
C SER A 440 17.11 1.94 9.00
N ILE A 441 16.86 2.89 9.91
CA ILE A 441 17.76 3.20 11.04
C ILE A 441 17.85 2.01 12.01
N ASP A 442 16.71 1.45 12.39
CA ASP A 442 16.63 0.32 13.33
C ASP A 442 17.34 -0.92 12.77
N SER A 443 17.12 -1.22 11.49
CA SER A 443 17.84 -2.28 10.78
C SER A 443 19.37 -2.07 10.81
N GLY A 444 19.81 -0.81 10.70
CA GLY A 444 21.23 -0.45 10.75
C GLY A 444 21.85 -0.58 12.14
N ALA A 445 21.08 -0.30 13.19
CA ALA A 445 21.50 -0.50 14.57
C ALA A 445 21.69 -2.00 14.87
N ILE A 446 20.73 -2.83 14.46
CA ILE A 446 20.76 -4.29 14.67
C ILE A 446 21.99 -4.92 14.00
N LEU A 447 22.31 -4.56 12.75
CA LEU A 447 23.46 -5.13 12.05
C LEU A 447 24.81 -4.69 12.63
N LYS A 448 24.93 -3.43 13.10
CA LYS A 448 26.15 -2.96 13.77
C LYS A 448 26.39 -3.69 15.09
N GLU A 449 25.33 -3.97 15.84
CA GLU A 449 25.41 -4.73 17.09
C GLU A 449 25.77 -6.20 16.84
N TYR A 450 25.28 -6.79 15.75
CA TYR A 450 25.62 -8.16 15.32
C TYR A 450 27.09 -8.27 14.87
N ALA A 451 27.60 -7.27 14.15
CA ALA A 451 29.00 -7.22 13.74
C ALA A 451 29.96 -7.06 14.94
N ASN A 452 29.55 -6.35 15.99
CA ASN A 452 30.34 -6.14 17.19
C ASN A 452 30.32 -7.33 18.17
N THR A 453 29.36 -8.26 18.04
CA THR A 453 29.23 -9.44 18.91
C THR A 453 29.88 -10.71 18.34
N GLN A 454 30.37 -10.66 17.10
CA GLN A 454 31.20 -11.72 16.49
C GLN A 454 32.70 -11.40 16.47
N GLY A 455 33.12 -10.30 17.11
CA GLY A 455 34.52 -9.86 17.23
C GLY A 455 35.24 -10.38 18.47
#